data_AF-A0A6P3V5J5-F1
#
_entry.id   AF-A0A6P3V5J5-F1
#
_cell.length_a   1.000
_cell.length_b   1.000
_cell.length_c   1.000
_cell.angle_alpha   90.00
_cell.angle_beta   90.00
_cell.angle_gamma   90.00
#
_symmetry.space_group_name_H-M   'P 1'
#
loop_
_entity.id
_entity.type
_entity.pdbx_description
1 polymer ?
#
loop_
_entity_poly.entity_id
_entity_poly.type
_entity_poly.pdbx_seq_one_letter_code
_entity_poly.pdbx_strand_id
1 'polypeptide(L)'
;MLRLLASLHSQTCKAVFVATSNLMFKTRQPTLVQYARSLCVSSNLFSCQLQIQKPAPEFSGTAVVDGDFKEINLSDYRGKYVVLFFYPLDFTFVCPTELIAFSEKISEFKALNTQVIGVSTDSHFSHLAWTNTPRKQGGLGGNLGYPLLSDFNKEISVKYNVLLPDSGVALRGLFIIDKEGILRQLSVNDLPVGRSVDETLRLIKAFQFVEKHGEVCPANWQPDSKTIKPNPKDSKQYFESVN
;
A
#
# COMPACT_ATOMS: atom_id res chain seq x y z
N MET A 1 19.76 61.65 -28.55
CA MET A 1 18.53 62.26 -29.11
C MET A 1 17.36 61.56 -28.45
N LEU A 2 16.70 62.21 -27.48
CA LEU A 2 15.37 62.86 -27.63
C LEU A 2 14.27 61.85 -28.00
N ARG A 3 13.09 61.76 -27.39
CA ARG A 3 12.39 62.38 -26.24
C ARG A 3 11.00 61.68 -26.22
N LEU A 4 10.43 61.34 -25.05
CA LEU A 4 9.16 61.88 -24.48
C LEU A 4 7.87 61.61 -25.30
N LEU A 5 6.73 61.05 -24.83
CA LEU A 5 5.80 61.39 -23.72
C LEU A 5 4.69 60.29 -23.64
N ALA A 6 4.22 59.81 -22.47
CA ALA A 6 3.05 60.25 -21.65
C ALA A 6 1.68 60.16 -22.37
N SER A 7 0.49 59.87 -21.79
CA SER A 7 0.00 59.74 -20.41
C SER A 7 -1.49 59.25 -20.43
N LEU A 8 -1.90 58.52 -19.37
CA LEU A 8 -3.19 58.50 -18.60
C LEU A 8 -4.56 58.89 -19.23
N HIS A 9 -5.61 58.09 -18.92
CA HIS A 9 -6.90 58.40 -18.23
C HIS A 9 -7.91 57.25 -18.51
N SER A 10 -8.36 56.42 -17.56
CA SER A 10 -9.46 56.60 -16.58
C SER A 10 -10.76 57.17 -17.15
N GLN A 11 -11.83 56.35 -17.21
CA GLN A 11 -13.18 56.79 -16.87
C GLN A 11 -14.16 55.63 -16.59
N THR A 12 -15.04 55.92 -15.65
CA THR A 12 -15.97 55.07 -14.88
C THR A 12 -17.42 55.18 -15.35
N CYS A 13 -18.22 54.15 -15.02
CA CYS A 13 -19.66 54.17 -14.65
C CYS A 13 -20.72 54.76 -15.61
N LYS A 14 -21.79 53.98 -15.87
CA LYS A 14 -23.12 54.23 -15.26
C LYS A 14 -24.17 53.17 -15.64
N ALA A 15 -24.93 52.79 -14.64
CA ALA A 15 -26.16 52.02 -14.71
C ALA A 15 -27.33 52.87 -15.24
N VAL A 16 -28.33 52.23 -15.85
CA VAL A 16 -29.64 52.82 -16.16
C VAL A 16 -30.71 52.04 -15.41
N PHE A 17 -31.45 52.78 -14.59
CA PHE A 17 -32.65 52.39 -13.84
C PHE A 17 -33.87 52.65 -14.72
N VAL A 18 -34.88 51.77 -14.69
CA VAL A 18 -36.25 52.11 -15.11
C VAL A 18 -37.16 51.81 -13.94
N ALA A 19 -37.92 52.82 -13.53
CA ALA A 19 -38.91 52.78 -12.48
C ALA A 19 -40.31 52.78 -13.08
N THR A 20 -41.24 51.98 -12.52
CA THR A 20 -42.67 52.29 -12.56
C THR A 20 -43.40 51.82 -11.30
N SER A 21 -43.95 52.82 -10.61
CA SER A 21 -45.22 52.90 -9.87
C SER A 21 -45.54 51.99 -8.68
N ASN A 22 -45.85 52.67 -7.57
CA ASN A 22 -46.35 52.22 -6.28
C ASN A 22 -47.78 51.64 -6.31
N LEU A 23 -48.05 50.67 -5.42
CA LEU A 23 -49.29 50.65 -4.65
C LEU A 23 -49.04 49.99 -3.27
N MET A 24 -49.38 50.70 -2.20
CA MET A 24 -49.32 50.23 -0.82
C MET A 24 -50.40 49.19 -0.52
N PHE A 25 -50.09 48.13 0.22
CA PHE A 25 -50.96 47.64 1.31
C PHE A 25 -50.18 46.88 2.39
N LYS A 26 -50.57 47.21 3.62
CA LYS A 26 -50.14 46.85 4.98
C LYS A 26 -50.22 45.34 5.27
N THR A 27 -49.25 44.75 5.98
CA THR A 27 -49.39 44.01 7.27
C THR A 27 -48.42 42.82 7.49
N ARG A 28 -47.91 42.76 8.73
CA ARG A 28 -47.50 41.61 9.58
C ARG A 28 -46.10 40.96 9.46
N GLN A 29 -45.65 40.61 10.67
CA GLN A 29 -44.33 40.23 11.18
C GLN A 29 -43.71 38.94 10.61
N PRO A 30 -42.39 38.72 10.83
CA PRO A 30 -41.64 37.60 10.25
C PRO A 30 -41.83 36.31 11.05
N THR A 31 -41.97 35.18 10.35
CA THR A 31 -41.85 33.85 10.94
C THR A 31 -40.38 33.39 10.84
N LEU A 32 -39.82 33.06 12.00
CA LEU A 32 -38.48 32.48 12.16
C LEU A 32 -38.44 31.10 11.48
N VAL A 33 -37.80 31.02 10.32
CA VAL A 33 -37.39 29.75 9.74
C VAL A 33 -36.12 29.30 10.47
N GLN A 34 -36.28 28.45 11.48
CA GLN A 34 -35.16 27.73 12.10
C GLN A 34 -34.58 26.75 11.07
N TYR A 35 -33.44 27.14 10.48
CA TYR A 35 -32.59 26.22 9.74
C TYR A 35 -31.92 25.25 10.71
N ALA A 36 -32.56 24.10 10.95
CA ALA A 36 -31.91 22.96 11.58
C ALA A 36 -30.86 22.41 10.60
N ARG A 37 -29.59 22.76 10.82
CA ARG A 37 -28.47 22.11 10.14
C ARG A 37 -28.41 20.66 10.63
N SER A 38 -28.88 19.75 9.81
CA SER A 38 -28.67 18.31 9.98
C SER A 38 -27.17 18.03 9.86
N LEU A 39 -26.49 17.92 10.99
CA LEU A 39 -25.14 17.36 11.07
C LEU A 39 -25.28 15.85 10.88
N CYS A 40 -25.23 15.42 9.62
CA CYS A 40 -24.98 14.03 9.31
C CYS A 40 -23.53 13.73 9.71
N VAL A 41 -23.33 13.19 10.91
CA VAL A 41 -22.05 12.61 11.28
C VAL A 41 -21.91 11.34 10.46
N SER A 42 -21.17 11.42 9.36
CA SER A 42 -20.85 10.30 8.49
C SER A 42 -20.10 9.23 9.29
N SER A 43 -20.84 8.19 9.67
CA SER A 43 -20.40 7.06 10.50
C SER A 43 -19.54 6.03 9.75
N ASN A 44 -18.74 6.43 8.76
CA ASN A 44 -17.91 5.51 7.95
C ASN A 44 -16.50 6.06 7.70
N LEU A 45 -15.79 6.44 8.76
CA LEU A 45 -14.33 6.65 8.72
C LEU A 45 -13.66 5.72 9.74
N PHE A 46 -13.96 4.42 9.68
CA PHE A 46 -12.96 3.44 10.10
C PHE A 46 -11.88 3.43 9.02
N SER A 47 -10.98 4.42 9.10
CA SER A 47 -9.67 4.31 8.46
C SER A 47 -9.05 3.02 9.01
N CYS A 48 -8.96 1.99 8.17
CA CYS A 48 -8.23 0.78 8.50
C CYS A 48 -6.74 1.18 8.55
N GLN A 49 -6.33 1.69 9.71
CA GLN A 49 -4.98 2.20 9.90
C GLN A 49 -4.00 1.04 9.79
N LEU A 50 -3.05 1.17 8.87
CA LEU A 50 -1.96 0.20 8.68
C LEU A 50 -1.21 0.03 10.00
N GLN A 51 -1.43 -1.11 10.66
CA GLN A 51 -0.88 -1.37 11.98
C GLN A 51 -0.66 -2.87 12.17
N ILE A 52 0.50 -3.24 12.70
CA ILE A 52 0.79 -4.63 13.08
C ILE A 52 -0.22 -5.08 14.16
N GLN A 53 -0.67 -6.34 14.08
CA GLN A 53 -1.75 -6.95 14.86
C GLN A 53 -3.17 -6.49 14.48
N LYS A 54 -3.35 -5.67 13.44
CA LYS A 54 -4.66 -5.31 12.89
C LYS A 54 -4.87 -5.96 11.52
N PRO A 55 -6.13 -6.07 11.05
CA PRO A 55 -6.39 -6.48 9.68
C PRO A 55 -5.60 -5.63 8.68
N ALA A 56 -4.96 -6.27 7.71
CA ALA A 56 -4.27 -5.56 6.65
C ALA A 56 -5.29 -4.81 5.76
N PRO A 57 -4.96 -3.61 5.24
CA PRO A 57 -5.86 -2.89 4.37
C PRO A 57 -6.26 -3.71 3.14
N GLU A 58 -7.56 -3.82 2.88
CA GLU A 58 -8.09 -4.56 1.74
C GLU A 58 -7.72 -3.89 0.40
N PHE A 59 -7.39 -4.74 -0.57
CA PHE A 59 -7.09 -4.35 -1.94
C PHE A 59 -7.75 -5.29 -2.94
N SER A 60 -8.01 -4.75 -4.12
CA SER A 60 -8.47 -5.47 -5.30
C SER A 60 -7.87 -4.81 -6.54
N GLY A 61 -7.61 -5.57 -7.59
CA GLY A 61 -7.23 -5.01 -8.88
C GLY A 61 -6.68 -6.03 -9.87
N THR A 62 -6.43 -5.54 -11.09
CA THR A 62 -5.88 -6.34 -12.18
C THR A 62 -4.41 -6.67 -11.94
N ALA A 63 -4.07 -7.95 -12.00
CA ALA A 63 -2.71 -8.44 -11.94
C ALA A 63 -2.36 -9.25 -13.20
N VAL A 64 -1.07 -9.31 -13.53
CA VAL A 64 -0.53 -10.30 -14.47
C VAL A 64 -0.26 -11.59 -13.71
N VAL A 65 -0.92 -12.68 -14.12
CA VAL A 65 -0.80 -14.02 -13.55
C VAL A 65 -0.58 -15.01 -14.68
N ASP A 66 0.55 -15.71 -14.67
CA ASP A 66 0.90 -16.72 -15.68
C ASP A 66 0.79 -16.21 -17.14
N GLY A 67 1.08 -14.92 -17.36
CA GLY A 67 1.05 -14.28 -18.68
C GLY A 67 -0.31 -13.75 -19.14
N ASP A 68 -1.33 -13.79 -18.28
CA ASP A 68 -2.68 -13.27 -18.56
C ASP A 68 -3.13 -12.25 -17.50
N PHE A 69 -4.19 -11.50 -17.80
CA PHE A 69 -4.78 -10.53 -16.87
C PHE A 69 -5.84 -11.20 -15.99
N LYS A 70 -5.73 -11.00 -14.68
CA LYS A 70 -6.67 -11.54 -13.70
C LYS A 70 -6.96 -10.54 -12.59
N GLU A 71 -8.23 -10.39 -12.24
CA GLU A 71 -8.61 -9.68 -11.01
C GLU A 71 -8.25 -10.52 -9.78
N ILE A 72 -7.56 -9.89 -8.82
CA ILE A 72 -7.21 -10.49 -7.54
C ILE A 72 -7.62 -9.57 -6.40
N ASN A 73 -7.93 -10.18 -5.25
CA ASN A 73 -8.29 -9.49 -4.02
C ASN A 73 -7.47 -10.06 -2.86
N LEU A 74 -7.21 -9.27 -1.82
CA LEU A 74 -6.54 -9.79 -0.62
C LEU A 74 -7.35 -10.94 0.03
N SER A 75 -8.68 -10.85 0.00
CA SER A 75 -9.59 -11.88 0.51
C SER A 75 -9.47 -13.23 -0.18
N ASP A 76 -8.99 -13.28 -1.44
CA ASP A 76 -8.80 -14.54 -2.19
C ASP A 76 -7.72 -15.44 -1.56
N TYR A 77 -6.88 -14.87 -0.69
CA TYR A 77 -5.73 -15.54 -0.08
C TYR A 77 -5.97 -15.91 1.40
N ARG A 78 -7.20 -15.79 1.91
CA ARG A 78 -7.53 -16.27 3.27
C ARG A 78 -7.18 -17.76 3.41
N GLY A 79 -6.64 -18.12 4.58
CA GLY A 79 -6.08 -19.45 4.82
C GLY A 79 -4.61 -19.62 4.40
N LYS A 80 -3.99 -18.61 3.77
CA LYS A 80 -2.56 -18.58 3.42
C LYS A 80 -1.89 -17.36 4.02
N TYR A 81 -0.60 -17.45 4.32
CA TYR A 81 0.20 -16.24 4.53
C TYR A 81 0.33 -15.49 3.20
N VAL A 82 0.45 -14.16 3.25
CA VAL A 82 0.69 -13.32 2.08
C VAL A 82 1.92 -12.44 2.34
N VAL A 83 2.88 -12.51 1.44
CA VAL A 83 3.95 -11.52 1.29
C VAL A 83 3.52 -10.55 0.20
N LEU A 84 3.06 -9.37 0.60
CA LEU A 84 2.74 -8.28 -0.30
C LEU A 84 3.94 -7.33 -0.33
N PHE A 85 4.55 -7.13 -1.50
CA PHE A 85 5.70 -6.25 -1.59
C PHE A 85 5.59 -5.25 -2.75
N PHE A 86 5.83 -4.00 -2.44
CA PHE A 86 5.81 -2.88 -3.37
C PHE A 86 7.20 -2.68 -3.95
N TYR A 87 7.27 -2.28 -5.21
CA TYR A 87 8.50 -1.82 -5.85
C TYR A 87 8.23 -0.52 -6.62
N PRO A 88 9.25 0.35 -6.80
CA PRO A 88 9.03 1.67 -7.37
C PRO A 88 8.42 1.67 -8.77
N LEU A 89 9.10 1.06 -9.74
CA LEU A 89 8.75 1.14 -11.16
C LEU A 89 9.26 -0.06 -11.95
N ASP A 90 8.50 -0.46 -12.96
CA ASP A 90 8.91 -1.34 -14.04
C ASP A 90 10.10 -0.75 -14.83
N PHE A 91 10.88 -1.62 -15.49
CA PHE A 91 12.01 -1.22 -16.35
C PHE A 91 13.10 -0.35 -15.67
N THR A 92 13.28 -0.50 -14.35
CA THR A 92 14.34 0.17 -13.58
C THR A 92 15.41 -0.82 -13.08
N PHE A 93 16.31 -0.38 -12.19
CA PHE A 93 17.57 -1.09 -11.91
C PHE A 93 17.47 -2.15 -10.81
N VAL A 94 17.06 -1.77 -9.60
CA VAL A 94 17.04 -2.67 -8.43
C VAL A 94 15.77 -3.54 -8.43
N CYS A 95 14.65 -3.01 -8.92
CA CYS A 95 13.37 -3.70 -8.95
C CYS A 95 13.45 -5.11 -9.57
N PRO A 96 13.96 -5.30 -10.82
CA PRO A 96 13.98 -6.64 -11.41
C PRO A 96 14.77 -7.65 -10.59
N THR A 97 15.82 -7.22 -9.87
CA THR A 97 16.60 -8.13 -9.02
C THR A 97 15.77 -8.67 -7.85
N GLU A 98 14.90 -7.87 -7.26
CA GLU A 98 14.03 -8.30 -6.16
C GLU A 98 12.94 -9.23 -6.67
N LEU A 99 12.27 -8.87 -7.77
CA LEU A 99 11.24 -9.69 -8.38
C LEU A 99 11.79 -11.07 -8.78
N ILE A 100 12.96 -11.09 -9.43
CA ILE A 100 13.62 -12.34 -9.82
C ILE A 100 14.02 -13.17 -8.59
N ALA A 101 14.57 -12.56 -7.54
CA ALA A 101 14.99 -13.28 -6.34
C ALA A 101 13.80 -13.95 -5.61
N PHE A 102 12.65 -13.28 -5.52
CA PHE A 102 11.43 -13.91 -5.00
C PHE A 102 10.94 -15.04 -5.91
N SER A 103 11.03 -14.86 -7.22
CA SER A 103 10.62 -15.86 -8.21
C SER A 103 11.45 -17.13 -8.12
N GLU A 104 12.77 -17.00 -7.98
CA GLU A 104 13.69 -18.14 -7.87
C GLU A 104 13.46 -18.96 -6.59
N LYS A 105 12.95 -18.33 -5.52
CA LYS A 105 12.60 -19.01 -4.27
C LYS A 105 11.10 -19.29 -4.10
N ILE A 106 10.29 -19.13 -5.16
CA ILE A 106 8.82 -19.21 -5.04
C ILE A 106 8.32 -20.57 -4.53
N SER A 107 9.05 -21.65 -4.81
CA SER A 107 8.74 -22.99 -4.30
C SER A 107 8.84 -23.08 -2.77
N GLU A 108 9.76 -22.34 -2.15
CA GLU A 108 9.91 -22.31 -0.69
C GLU A 108 8.72 -21.61 -0.03
N PHE A 109 8.24 -20.51 -0.59
CA PHE A 109 7.02 -19.84 -0.12
C PHE A 109 5.79 -20.74 -0.27
N LYS A 110 5.65 -21.43 -1.41
CA LYS A 110 4.57 -22.41 -1.64
C LYS A 110 4.60 -23.54 -0.62
N ALA A 111 5.78 -24.07 -0.28
CA ALA A 111 5.95 -25.10 0.74
C ALA A 111 5.52 -24.63 2.14
N LEU A 112 5.64 -23.33 2.42
CA LEU A 112 5.17 -22.68 3.66
C LEU A 112 3.71 -22.21 3.58
N ASN A 113 2.91 -22.68 2.60
CA ASN A 113 1.54 -22.21 2.36
C ASN A 113 1.43 -20.66 2.33
N THR A 114 2.37 -20.04 1.61
CA THR A 114 2.50 -18.58 1.53
C THR A 114 2.41 -18.11 0.07
N GLN A 115 1.56 -17.11 -0.18
CA GLN A 115 1.46 -16.40 -1.44
C GLN A 115 2.42 -15.21 -1.46
N VAL A 116 3.09 -14.98 -2.59
CA VAL A 116 3.85 -13.75 -2.85
C VAL A 116 3.07 -12.90 -3.84
N ILE A 117 3.06 -11.57 -3.69
CA ILE A 117 2.42 -10.62 -4.62
C ILE A 117 3.34 -9.40 -4.76
N GLY A 118 3.78 -9.13 -5.98
CA GLY A 118 4.48 -7.88 -6.30
C GLY A 118 3.50 -6.79 -6.69
N VAL A 119 3.74 -5.56 -6.29
CA VAL A 119 2.88 -4.40 -6.59
C VAL A 119 3.72 -3.22 -7.04
N SER A 120 3.31 -2.52 -8.09
CA SER A 120 3.79 -1.16 -8.35
C SER A 120 2.65 -0.30 -8.89
N THR A 121 2.95 0.98 -9.12
CA THR A 121 2.01 1.96 -9.67
C THR A 121 1.91 1.91 -11.20
N ASP A 122 2.59 0.95 -11.84
CA ASP A 122 2.54 0.73 -13.28
C ASP A 122 1.24 0.03 -13.69
N SER A 123 0.92 0.07 -14.99
CA SER A 123 -0.25 -0.62 -15.52
C SER A 123 0.02 -2.12 -15.71
N HIS A 124 -1.03 -2.94 -15.69
CA HIS A 124 -0.94 -4.37 -15.99
C HIS A 124 -0.38 -4.64 -17.41
N PHE A 125 -0.58 -3.72 -18.37
CA PHE A 125 0.06 -3.80 -19.69
C PHE A 125 1.58 -3.66 -19.61
N SER A 126 2.08 -2.73 -18.79
CA SER A 126 3.52 -2.57 -18.53
C SER A 126 4.10 -3.83 -17.91
N HIS A 127 3.44 -4.38 -16.89
CA HIS A 127 3.85 -5.64 -16.27
C HIS A 127 3.94 -6.78 -17.28
N LEU A 128 2.96 -6.92 -18.19
CA LEU A 128 2.97 -7.97 -19.21
C LEU A 128 4.11 -7.77 -20.22
N ALA A 129 4.38 -6.52 -20.64
CA ALA A 129 5.51 -6.22 -21.50
C ALA A 129 6.85 -6.53 -20.81
N TRP A 130 6.97 -6.19 -19.52
CA TRP A 130 8.21 -6.38 -18.77
C TRP A 130 8.48 -7.84 -18.43
N THR A 131 7.43 -8.60 -18.11
CA THR A 131 7.53 -10.07 -17.94
C THR A 131 8.00 -10.74 -19.22
N ASN A 132 7.51 -10.31 -20.37
CA ASN A 132 7.96 -10.83 -21.68
C ASN A 132 9.35 -10.38 -22.11
N THR A 133 9.95 -9.38 -21.43
CA THR A 133 11.30 -8.92 -21.74
C THR A 133 12.35 -9.88 -21.16
N PRO A 134 13.38 -10.29 -21.94
CA PRO A 134 14.44 -11.17 -21.44
C PRO A 134 15.25 -10.55 -20.29
N ARG A 135 15.66 -11.35 -19.29
CA ARG A 135 16.50 -10.89 -18.16
C ARG A 135 17.80 -10.21 -18.60
N LYS A 136 18.41 -10.68 -19.69
CA LYS A 136 19.63 -10.08 -20.27
C LYS A 136 19.43 -8.65 -20.78
N GLN A 137 18.18 -8.21 -20.96
CA GLN A 137 17.81 -6.87 -21.38
C GLN A 137 17.17 -6.06 -20.23
N GLY A 138 17.30 -6.53 -18.97
CA GLY A 138 16.68 -5.88 -17.81
C GLY A 138 15.21 -6.22 -17.60
N GLY A 139 14.68 -7.23 -18.32
CA GLY A 139 13.35 -7.78 -18.11
C GLY A 139 13.28 -8.84 -17.02
N LEU A 140 12.11 -9.47 -16.86
CA LEU A 140 11.89 -10.48 -15.81
C LEU A 140 12.07 -11.93 -16.33
N GLY A 141 12.00 -12.13 -17.66
CA GLY A 141 12.30 -13.41 -18.31
C GLY A 141 11.17 -14.44 -18.24
N GLY A 142 9.92 -13.99 -18.32
CA GLY A 142 8.73 -14.83 -18.41
C GLY A 142 7.98 -14.88 -17.09
N ASN A 143 7.53 -16.09 -16.72
CA ASN A 143 6.68 -16.31 -15.56
C ASN A 143 7.47 -16.21 -14.25
N LEU A 144 7.03 -15.32 -13.36
CA LEU A 144 7.60 -15.18 -12.01
C LEU A 144 7.11 -16.25 -11.02
N GLY A 145 6.02 -16.96 -11.33
CA GLY A 145 5.38 -17.92 -10.45
C GLY A 145 4.49 -17.30 -9.37
N TYR A 146 4.28 -15.97 -9.45
CA TYR A 146 3.39 -15.20 -8.59
C TYR A 146 2.86 -13.93 -9.30
N PRO A 147 1.74 -13.34 -8.83
CA PRO A 147 1.10 -12.19 -9.47
C PRO A 147 1.90 -10.88 -9.39
N LEU A 148 1.83 -10.07 -10.46
CA LEU A 148 2.18 -8.64 -10.43
C LEU A 148 0.92 -7.78 -10.52
N LEU A 149 0.57 -7.14 -9.40
CA LEU A 149 -0.61 -6.32 -9.23
C LEU A 149 -0.34 -4.87 -9.65
N SER A 150 -1.19 -4.34 -10.52
CA SER A 150 -1.13 -2.97 -10.98
C SER A 150 -1.95 -2.05 -10.07
N ASP A 151 -1.27 -1.17 -9.33
CA ASP A 151 -1.85 -0.09 -8.52
C ASP A 151 -1.85 1.24 -9.30
N PHE A 152 -2.41 1.23 -10.51
CA PHE A 152 -2.32 2.35 -11.45
C PHE A 152 -2.91 3.67 -10.88
N ASN A 153 -3.98 3.56 -10.08
CA ASN A 153 -4.62 4.67 -9.39
C ASN A 153 -3.97 5.03 -8.03
N LYS A 154 -2.94 4.28 -7.60
CA LYS A 154 -2.12 4.52 -6.39
C LYS A 154 -2.85 4.35 -5.06
N GLU A 155 -4.09 3.87 -5.08
CA GLU A 155 -4.91 3.74 -3.88
C GLU A 155 -4.35 2.68 -2.93
N ILE A 156 -3.79 1.60 -3.47
CA ILE A 156 -3.22 0.51 -2.67
C ILE A 156 -1.95 1.01 -1.98
N SER A 157 -1.07 1.70 -2.71
CA SER A 157 0.17 2.29 -2.17
C SER A 157 -0.11 3.35 -1.10
N VAL A 158 -1.20 4.12 -1.23
CA VAL A 158 -1.67 5.05 -0.18
C VAL A 158 -2.15 4.30 1.06
N LYS A 159 -3.00 3.27 0.90
CA LYS A 159 -3.52 2.46 2.02
C LYS A 159 -2.39 1.78 2.82
N TYR A 160 -1.35 1.34 2.12
CA TYR A 160 -0.17 0.73 2.71
C TYR A 160 0.92 1.74 3.10
N ASN A 161 0.63 3.04 3.01
CA ASN A 161 1.51 4.14 3.42
C ASN A 161 2.93 4.06 2.84
N VAL A 162 3.04 3.72 1.56
CA VAL A 162 4.32 3.57 0.84
C VAL A 162 4.41 4.45 -0.41
N LEU A 163 3.33 5.13 -0.81
CA LEU A 163 3.38 6.07 -1.93
C LEU A 163 4.24 7.30 -1.59
N LEU A 164 5.13 7.69 -2.49
CA LEU A 164 5.76 9.00 -2.53
C LEU A 164 4.91 9.95 -3.40
N PRO A 165 4.12 10.86 -2.82
CA PRO A 165 3.12 11.64 -3.57
C PRO A 165 3.74 12.49 -4.69
N ASP A 166 4.92 13.07 -4.43
CA ASP A 166 5.60 13.97 -5.37
C ASP A 166 6.14 13.27 -6.62
N SER A 167 6.41 11.97 -6.53
CA SER A 167 6.96 11.18 -7.64
C SER A 167 5.99 10.15 -8.20
N GLY A 168 4.91 9.85 -7.48
CA GLY A 168 3.88 8.91 -7.91
C GLY A 168 4.32 7.44 -7.88
N VAL A 169 5.44 7.11 -7.22
CA VAL A 169 5.96 5.75 -7.08
C VAL A 169 5.87 5.26 -5.65
N ALA A 170 5.86 3.94 -5.45
CA ALA A 170 5.93 3.35 -4.12
C ALA A 170 7.39 3.19 -3.64
N LEU A 171 7.63 3.38 -2.34
CA LEU A 171 8.83 2.89 -1.66
C LEU A 171 8.89 1.36 -1.70
N ARG A 172 10.04 0.80 -1.32
CA ARG A 172 10.25 -0.66 -1.22
C ARG A 172 9.61 -1.22 0.07
N GLY A 173 8.29 -1.12 0.17
CA GLY A 173 7.50 -1.68 1.26
C GLY A 173 7.30 -3.18 1.11
N LEU A 174 7.44 -3.95 2.18
CA LEU A 174 7.11 -5.37 2.25
C LEU A 174 6.25 -5.61 3.49
N PHE A 175 5.21 -6.41 3.32
CA PHE A 175 4.22 -6.71 4.34
C PHE A 175 4.00 -8.22 4.43
N ILE A 176 4.09 -8.76 5.63
CA ILE A 176 3.74 -10.16 5.93
C ILE A 176 2.37 -10.17 6.61
N ILE A 177 1.38 -10.73 5.93
CA ILE A 177 -0.01 -10.85 6.37
C ILE A 177 -0.26 -12.34 6.65
N ASP A 178 -0.87 -12.66 7.79
CA ASP A 178 -1.15 -14.05 8.14
C ASP A 178 -2.41 -14.62 7.45
N LYS A 179 -2.68 -15.89 7.71
CA LYS A 179 -3.83 -16.64 7.18
C LYS A 179 -5.20 -16.05 7.52
N GLU A 180 -5.29 -15.24 8.56
CA GLU A 180 -6.52 -14.57 9.01
C GLU A 180 -6.67 -13.16 8.38
N GLY A 181 -5.65 -12.70 7.65
CA GLY A 181 -5.60 -11.37 7.07
C GLY A 181 -5.04 -10.31 8.04
N ILE A 182 -4.35 -10.72 9.11
CA ILE A 182 -3.77 -9.80 10.09
C ILE A 182 -2.33 -9.47 9.70
N LEU A 183 -1.97 -8.19 9.71
CA LEU A 183 -0.62 -7.74 9.44
C LEU A 183 0.32 -8.13 10.60
N ARG A 184 1.38 -8.89 10.30
CA ARG A 184 2.35 -9.37 11.29
C ARG A 184 3.68 -8.63 11.26
N GLN A 185 4.12 -8.22 10.07
CA GLN A 185 5.37 -7.48 9.91
C GLN A 185 5.26 -6.54 8.71
N LEU A 186 5.97 -5.41 8.81
CA LEU A 186 6.26 -4.55 7.67
C LEU A 186 7.70 -4.06 7.71
N SER A 187 8.31 -3.91 6.55
CA SER A 187 9.61 -3.24 6.36
C SER A 187 9.52 -2.31 5.16
N VAL A 188 10.14 -1.13 5.28
CA VAL A 188 10.17 -0.15 4.19
C VAL A 188 11.62 0.28 4.01
N ASN A 189 12.17 -0.04 2.84
CA ASN A 189 13.48 0.45 2.44
C ASN A 189 13.32 1.72 1.59
N ASP A 190 14.29 2.61 1.70
CA ASP A 190 14.47 3.68 0.72
C ASP A 190 14.81 3.09 -0.67
N LEU A 191 14.63 3.89 -1.72
CA LEU A 191 14.75 3.50 -3.12
C LEU A 191 16.08 2.81 -3.50
N PRO A 192 17.27 3.20 -3.00
CA PRO A 192 18.52 2.63 -3.48
C PRO A 192 18.90 1.27 -2.88
N VAL A 193 18.17 0.76 -1.87
CA VAL A 193 18.57 -0.46 -1.13
C VAL A 193 17.53 -1.57 -1.27
N GLY A 194 17.90 -2.68 -1.91
CA GLY A 194 17.06 -3.86 -2.06
C GLY A 194 16.82 -4.62 -0.74
N ARG A 195 15.79 -5.48 -0.73
CA ARG A 195 15.38 -6.33 0.39
C ARG A 195 16.08 -7.70 0.36
N SER A 196 15.95 -8.43 1.47
CA SER A 196 16.41 -9.81 1.61
C SER A 196 15.24 -10.80 1.56
N VAL A 197 15.26 -11.71 0.59
CA VAL A 197 14.29 -12.81 0.47
C VAL A 197 14.48 -13.82 1.62
N ASP A 198 15.72 -14.05 2.04
CA ASP A 198 16.06 -14.96 3.14
C ASP A 198 15.52 -14.47 4.48
N GLU A 199 15.60 -13.16 4.75
CA GLU A 199 15.00 -12.61 5.96
C GLU A 199 13.48 -12.71 5.93
N THR A 200 12.87 -12.53 4.76
CA THR A 200 11.42 -12.70 4.59
C THR A 200 11.00 -14.15 4.89
N LEU A 201 11.73 -15.14 4.34
CA LEU A 201 11.50 -16.55 4.63
C LEU A 201 11.70 -16.87 6.12
N ARG A 202 12.74 -16.32 6.76
CA ARG A 202 13.00 -16.49 8.19
C ARG A 202 11.83 -15.98 9.04
N LEU A 203 11.33 -14.79 8.73
CA LEU A 203 10.20 -14.19 9.44
C LEU A 203 8.91 -15.01 9.31
N ILE A 204 8.59 -15.51 8.11
CA ILE A 204 7.42 -16.39 7.90
C ILE A 204 7.55 -17.66 8.74
N LYS A 205 8.72 -18.33 8.68
CA LYS A 205 8.99 -19.53 9.48
C LYS A 205 8.86 -19.25 10.97
N ALA A 206 9.31 -18.08 11.45
CA ALA A 206 9.19 -17.67 12.84
C ALA A 206 7.73 -17.47 13.26
N PHE A 207 6.94 -16.72 12.48
CA PHE A 207 5.52 -16.51 12.79
C PHE A 207 4.73 -17.82 12.82
N GLN A 208 4.95 -18.70 11.84
CA GLN A 208 4.31 -20.02 11.80
C GLN A 208 4.75 -20.91 12.97
N PHE A 209 6.01 -20.81 13.41
CA PHE A 209 6.49 -21.52 14.59
C PHE A 209 5.78 -21.05 15.86
N VAL A 210 5.73 -19.73 16.10
CA VAL A 210 5.06 -19.14 17.28
C VAL A 210 3.59 -19.53 17.31
N GLU A 211 2.92 -19.47 16.15
CA GLU A 211 1.51 -19.86 16.01
C GLU A 211 1.27 -21.34 16.36
N LYS A 212 2.16 -22.23 15.94
CA LYS A 212 2.04 -23.67 16.16
C LYS A 212 2.42 -24.10 17.58
N HIS A 213 3.41 -23.46 18.19
CA HIS A 213 4.05 -23.94 19.41
C HIS A 213 3.73 -23.10 20.65
N GLY A 214 3.32 -21.84 20.50
CA GLY A 214 3.06 -20.93 21.63
C GLY A 214 4.31 -20.46 22.37
N GLU A 215 5.50 -20.79 21.86
CA GLU A 215 6.79 -20.25 22.32
C GLU A 215 7.17 -19.02 21.50
N VAL A 216 8.14 -18.22 21.97
CA VAL A 216 8.63 -17.04 21.25
C VAL A 216 10.03 -17.25 20.68
N CYS A 217 10.27 -16.64 19.52
CA CYS A 217 11.54 -16.70 18.80
C CYS A 217 12.48 -15.57 19.26
N PRO A 218 13.71 -15.86 19.72
CA PRO A 218 14.70 -14.84 20.06
C PRO A 218 15.26 -14.10 18.83
N ALA A 219 16.12 -13.11 19.08
CA ALA A 219 16.85 -12.42 18.03
C ALA A 219 17.66 -13.40 17.17
N ASN A 220 17.70 -13.17 15.86
CA ASN A 220 18.39 -14.01 14.87
C ASN A 220 17.92 -15.48 14.84
N TRP A 221 16.73 -15.79 15.38
CA TRP A 221 16.18 -17.15 15.35
C TRP A 221 16.08 -17.69 13.93
N GLN A 222 16.52 -18.93 13.76
CA GLN A 222 16.39 -19.76 12.57
C GLN A 222 15.65 -21.06 12.95
N PRO A 223 15.12 -21.83 11.98
CA PRO A 223 14.65 -23.18 12.25
C PRO A 223 15.66 -23.99 13.09
N ASP A 224 15.16 -24.78 14.02
CA ASP A 224 15.93 -25.60 14.98
C ASP A 224 16.75 -24.81 16.02
N SER A 225 16.69 -23.47 16.01
CA SER A 225 17.26 -22.65 17.09
C SER A 225 16.42 -22.73 18.36
N LYS A 226 17.07 -22.51 19.52
CA LYS A 226 16.39 -22.47 20.82
C LYS A 226 15.34 -21.35 20.87
N THR A 227 14.28 -21.60 21.63
CA THR A 227 13.09 -20.74 21.78
C THR A 227 12.79 -20.50 23.26
N ILE A 228 11.87 -19.57 23.54
CA ILE A 228 11.57 -19.14 24.91
C ILE A 228 10.09 -19.40 25.22
N LYS A 229 9.80 -20.11 26.30
CA LYS A 229 8.44 -20.19 26.84
C LYS A 229 8.08 -18.84 27.48
N PRO A 230 6.99 -18.17 27.05
CA PRO A 230 6.73 -16.77 27.41
C PRO A 230 6.11 -16.61 28.80
N ASN A 231 6.77 -17.15 29.82
CA ASN A 231 6.43 -16.91 31.22
C ASN A 231 7.69 -16.78 32.10
N PRO A 232 7.62 -16.02 33.22
CA PRO A 232 8.82 -15.70 34.02
C PRO A 232 9.55 -16.91 34.61
N LYS A 233 8.86 -18.04 34.81
CA LYS A 233 9.45 -19.24 35.41
C LYS A 233 10.16 -20.08 34.35
N ASP A 234 9.47 -20.43 33.28
CA ASP A 234 9.97 -21.37 32.28
C ASP A 234 10.95 -20.72 31.29
N SER A 235 10.88 -19.39 31.11
CA SER A 235 11.86 -18.66 30.29
C SER A 235 13.30 -18.80 30.82
N LYS A 236 13.49 -19.08 32.12
CA LYS A 236 14.81 -19.32 32.72
C LYS A 236 15.55 -20.48 32.08
N GLN A 237 14.83 -21.51 31.62
CA GLN A 237 15.44 -22.64 30.91
C GLN A 237 16.20 -22.19 29.66
N TYR A 238 15.64 -21.24 28.91
CA TYR A 238 16.34 -20.67 27.76
C TYR A 238 17.57 -19.88 28.21
N PHE A 239 17.41 -18.95 29.15
CA PHE A 239 18.48 -18.05 29.60
C PHE A 239 19.66 -18.80 30.23
N GLU A 240 19.42 -19.85 31.00
CA GLU A 240 20.47 -20.73 31.54
C GLU A 240 21.19 -21.52 30.44
N SER A 241 20.52 -21.80 29.32
CA SER A 241 21.10 -22.63 28.26
C SER A 241 21.93 -21.86 27.23
N VAL A 242 21.86 -20.52 27.24
CA VAL A 242 22.54 -19.64 26.27
C VAL A 242 23.57 -18.70 26.91
N ASN A 243 23.76 -18.81 28.23
CA ASN A 243 24.78 -18.10 29.02
C ASN A 243 25.56 -19.12 29.85
#